data_AF-A0A2D4N3F2-F1
#
_entry.id   AF-A0A2D4N3F2-F1
#
_cell.length_a   1.000
_cell.length_b   1.000
_cell.length_c   1.000
_cell.angle_alpha   90.00
_cell.angle_beta   90.00
_cell.angle_gamma   90.00
#
_symmetry.space_group_name_H-M   'P 1'
#
loop_
_entity.id
_entity.type
_entity.pdbx_description
1 polymer ?
#
loop_
_entity_poly.entity_id
_entity_poly.type
_entity_poly.pdbx_seq_one_letter_code
_entity_poly.pdbx_strand_id
1 'polypeptide(L)'
;GWNFLKVTLWLLAILTGLIAGKFVFHQRLFGHLLRLKMFREDHGSWMTMFFSTILFLFIFSHIYNLCLLMAGNMRLYIVTDFMGIRNESFMKVAAVGTWMGDFVTAWMVTDMMLQDKPYPDWGKSARAFWKRGNIRIILFWTVLFTLTSVVVLIITTDWISWDKLNRGFLPSDEVSRAFLASFILVFDLLIVMQDWEFPHFMGDVDVNLPGLPAAHFQFRLPYFKTILKEEYRIHITGKWFNYGIIFLVLILDLNMWKNQIFYKPHEYGQYIGPGQKIYTVEDLESLKDLNRTKLSWEWRSNNT
;
A
#
# COMPACT_ATOMS: atom_id res chain seq x y z
N GLY A 1 -28.03 -11.22 -14.75
CA GLY A 1 -27.71 -10.05 -15.58
C GLY A 1 -26.64 -9.18 -14.95
N TRP A 2 -26.96 -8.46 -13.88
CA TRP A 2 -26.09 -7.42 -13.32
C TRP A 2 -24.76 -7.89 -12.74
N ASN A 3 -24.70 -9.08 -12.13
CA ASN A 3 -23.43 -9.68 -11.69
C ASN A 3 -22.51 -9.98 -12.88
N PHE A 4 -23.07 -10.45 -13.99
CA PHE A 4 -22.31 -10.68 -15.22
C PHE A 4 -21.80 -9.35 -15.79
N LEU A 5 -22.67 -8.34 -15.91
CA LEU A 5 -22.28 -7.00 -16.36
C LEU A 5 -21.15 -6.40 -15.50
N LYS A 6 -21.26 -6.54 -14.17
CA LYS A 6 -20.25 -6.07 -13.22
C LYS A 6 -18.89 -6.72 -13.48
N VAL A 7 -18.85 -8.06 -13.58
CA VAL A 7 -17.62 -8.80 -13.88
C VAL A 7 -17.07 -8.42 -15.25
N THR A 8 -17.91 -8.30 -16.27
CA THR A 8 -17.49 -7.88 -17.61
C THR A 8 -16.87 -6.48 -17.61
N LEU A 9 -17.51 -5.51 -16.94
CA LEU A 9 -16.99 -4.15 -16.83
C LEU A 9 -15.69 -4.10 -16.04
N TRP A 10 -15.52 -4.92 -15.01
CA TRP A 10 -14.26 -5.01 -14.27
C TRP A 10 -13.13 -5.59 -15.14
N LEU A 11 -13.39 -6.66 -15.90
CA LEU A 11 -12.41 -7.22 -16.82
C LEU A 11 -12.04 -6.23 -17.93
N LEU A 12 -13.03 -5.50 -18.47
CA LEU A 12 -12.80 -4.43 -19.45
C LEU A 12 -12.00 -3.27 -18.83
N ALA A 13 -12.28 -2.88 -17.59
CA ALA A 13 -11.52 -1.85 -16.88
C ALA A 13 -10.06 -2.25 -16.69
N ILE A 14 -9.80 -3.51 -16.33
CA ILE A 14 -8.44 -4.04 -16.20
C ILE A 14 -7.73 -3.99 -17.55
N LEU A 15 -8.35 -4.53 -18.61
CA LEU A 15 -7.76 -4.55 -19.94
C LEU A 15 -7.50 -3.13 -20.48
N THR A 16 -8.47 -2.23 -20.37
CA THR A 16 -8.34 -0.84 -20.82
C THR A 16 -7.29 -0.09 -20.00
N GLY A 17 -7.22 -0.30 -18.69
CA GLY A 17 -6.19 0.27 -17.82
C GLY A 17 -4.78 -0.20 -18.14
N LEU A 18 -4.58 -1.50 -18.45
CA LEU A 18 -3.27 -2.01 -18.87
C LEU A 18 -2.84 -1.39 -20.21
N ILE A 19 -3.74 -1.33 -21.20
CA ILE A 19 -3.46 -0.76 -22.52
C ILE A 19 -3.20 0.75 -22.41
N ALA A 20 -4.06 1.50 -21.71
CA ALA A 20 -3.91 2.93 -21.52
C ALA A 20 -2.65 3.25 -20.71
N GLY A 21 -2.36 2.47 -19.68
CA GLY A 21 -1.16 2.58 -18.86
C GLY A 21 0.13 2.48 -19.67
N LYS A 22 0.20 1.57 -20.64
CA LYS A 22 1.38 1.44 -21.51
C LYS A 22 1.42 2.52 -22.61
N PHE A 23 0.35 2.65 -23.39
CA PHE A 23 0.41 3.49 -24.60
C PHE A 23 0.17 4.97 -24.34
N VAL A 24 -0.80 5.29 -23.48
CA VAL A 24 -1.20 6.67 -23.22
C VAL A 24 -0.33 7.29 -22.14
N PHE A 25 -0.23 6.63 -20.98
CA PHE A 25 0.51 7.20 -19.84
C PHE A 25 2.02 7.01 -20.00
N HIS A 26 2.50 5.79 -20.21
CA HIS A 26 3.93 5.53 -20.29
C HIS A 26 4.58 6.08 -21.55
N GLN A 27 4.20 5.58 -22.73
CA GLN A 27 4.86 5.97 -23.98
C GLN A 27 4.56 7.41 -24.40
N ARG A 28 3.27 7.81 -24.45
CA ARG A 28 2.88 9.11 -24.97
C ARG A 28 3.07 10.24 -23.96
N LEU A 29 2.53 10.12 -22.74
CA LEU A 29 2.59 11.19 -21.74
C LEU A 29 4.00 11.29 -21.11
N PHE A 30 4.51 10.21 -20.52
CA PHE A 30 5.80 10.24 -19.82
C PHE A 30 7.00 10.21 -20.77
N GLY A 31 6.95 9.35 -21.80
CA GLY A 31 8.03 9.19 -22.77
C GLY A 31 8.14 10.34 -23.77
N HIS A 32 7.05 10.66 -24.47
CA HIS A 32 7.10 11.63 -25.58
C HIS A 32 6.81 13.08 -25.15
N LEU A 33 5.77 13.31 -24.33
CA LEU A 33 5.32 14.66 -23.96
C LEU A 33 6.17 15.26 -22.84
N LEU A 34 6.35 14.55 -21.73
CA LEU A 34 7.13 15.00 -20.58
C LEU A 34 8.63 14.62 -20.67
N ARG A 35 8.98 13.69 -21.56
CA ARG A 35 10.36 13.23 -21.82
C ARG A 35 11.13 12.84 -20.56
N LEU A 36 10.43 12.16 -19.64
CA LEU A 36 10.99 11.74 -18.36
C LEU A 36 11.98 10.60 -18.59
N LYS A 37 13.26 10.85 -18.29
CA LYS A 37 14.36 9.89 -18.50
C LYS A 37 14.10 8.54 -17.82
N MET A 38 13.45 8.55 -16.65
CA MET A 38 13.10 7.35 -15.87
C MET A 38 12.17 6.36 -16.59
N PHE A 39 11.38 6.85 -17.55
CA PHE A 39 10.40 6.05 -18.31
C PHE A 39 10.83 5.79 -19.76
N ARG A 40 12.14 5.91 -20.05
CA ARG A 40 12.66 5.53 -21.37
C ARG A 40 12.48 4.03 -21.62
N GLU A 41 12.31 3.68 -22.89
CA GLU A 41 12.11 2.30 -23.36
C GLU A 41 10.88 1.63 -22.74
N ASP A 42 11.06 0.60 -21.90
CA ASP A 42 9.99 -0.10 -21.17
C ASP A 42 10.13 0.02 -19.64
N HIS A 43 11.07 0.82 -19.15
CA HIS A 43 11.31 1.02 -17.72
C HIS A 43 10.10 1.64 -17.03
N GLY A 44 9.67 1.07 -15.90
CA GLY A 44 8.53 1.57 -15.11
C GLY A 44 7.16 1.35 -15.76
N SER A 45 7.08 0.75 -16.96
CA SER A 45 5.81 0.49 -17.66
C SER A 45 4.85 -0.38 -16.85
N TRP A 46 5.35 -1.35 -16.10
CA TRP A 46 4.56 -2.16 -15.17
C TRP A 46 3.81 -1.29 -14.15
N MET A 47 4.50 -0.32 -13.56
CA MET A 47 3.95 0.51 -12.49
C MET A 47 2.89 1.47 -13.05
N THR A 48 3.14 2.05 -14.23
CA THR A 48 2.16 2.91 -14.89
C THR A 48 0.91 2.13 -15.32
N MET A 49 1.09 0.88 -15.78
CA MET A 49 -0.01 -0.04 -16.06
C MET A 49 -0.82 -0.33 -14.80
N PHE A 50 -0.17 -0.64 -13.67
CA PHE A 50 -0.84 -0.90 -12.40
C PHE A 50 -1.69 0.28 -11.92
N PHE A 51 -1.12 1.50 -11.84
CA PHE A 51 -1.87 2.68 -11.40
C PHE A 51 -2.98 3.09 -12.39
N SER A 52 -2.73 2.92 -13.69
CA SER A 52 -3.77 3.16 -14.70
C SER A 52 -4.92 2.18 -14.53
N THR A 53 -4.66 0.90 -14.26
CA THR A 53 -5.70 -0.09 -13.95
C THR A 53 -6.56 0.32 -12.74
N ILE A 54 -5.96 0.82 -11.65
CA ILE A 54 -6.72 1.33 -10.50
C ILE A 54 -7.65 2.49 -10.92
N LEU A 55 -7.13 3.45 -11.69
CA LEU A 55 -7.91 4.59 -12.20
C LEU A 55 -9.08 4.12 -13.08
N PHE A 56 -8.84 3.18 -14.00
CA PHE A 56 -9.88 2.67 -14.88
C PHE A 56 -10.93 1.84 -14.14
N LEU A 57 -10.54 1.06 -13.13
CA LEU A 57 -11.49 0.37 -12.25
C LEU A 57 -12.43 1.36 -11.55
N PHE A 58 -11.90 2.50 -11.09
CA PHE A 58 -12.69 3.58 -10.52
C PHE A 58 -13.64 4.22 -11.54
N ILE A 59 -13.18 4.51 -12.75
CA ILE A 59 -14.03 5.08 -13.80
C ILE A 59 -15.15 4.10 -14.19
N PHE A 60 -14.82 2.83 -14.39
CA PHE A 60 -15.81 1.81 -14.78
C PHE A 60 -16.78 1.46 -13.65
N SER A 61 -16.41 1.61 -12.38
CA SER A 61 -17.36 1.47 -11.27
C SER A 61 -18.43 2.57 -11.31
N HIS A 62 -18.07 3.79 -11.70
CA HIS A 62 -19.01 4.89 -11.91
C HIS A 62 -19.90 4.67 -13.13
N ILE A 63 -19.34 4.16 -14.24
CA ILE A 63 -20.12 3.79 -15.43
C ILE A 63 -21.14 2.69 -15.07
N TYR A 64 -20.72 1.67 -14.32
CA TYR A 64 -21.63 0.62 -13.84
C TYR A 64 -22.77 1.19 -12.98
N ASN A 65 -22.44 2.07 -12.03
CA ASN A 65 -23.44 2.74 -11.20
C ASN A 65 -24.41 3.60 -12.05
N LEU A 66 -23.92 4.28 -13.09
CA LEU A 66 -24.75 5.05 -14.00
C LEU A 66 -25.72 4.15 -14.78
N CYS A 67 -25.26 3.00 -15.29
CA CYS A 67 -26.11 2.02 -15.95
C CYS A 67 -27.21 1.49 -15.02
N LEU A 68 -26.89 1.25 -13.74
CA LEU A 68 -27.86 0.82 -12.74
C LEU A 68 -28.91 1.90 -12.43
N LEU A 69 -28.50 3.17 -12.35
CA LEU A 69 -29.40 4.29 -12.12
C LEU A 69 -30.37 4.47 -13.30
N MET A 70 -29.90 4.33 -14.54
CA MET A 70 -30.74 4.39 -15.74
C MET A 70 -31.77 3.26 -15.81
N ALA A 71 -31.45 2.07 -15.26
CA ALA A 71 -32.35 0.92 -15.26
C ALA A 71 -33.48 1.00 -14.20
N GLY A 72 -33.40 1.95 -13.26
CA GLY A 72 -34.42 2.18 -12.22
C GLY A 72 -34.38 1.18 -11.05
N ASN A 73 -34.62 1.68 -9.83
CA ASN A 73 -34.83 0.93 -8.59
C ASN A 73 -33.80 -0.17 -8.21
N MET A 74 -32.52 0.00 -8.57
CA MET A 74 -31.44 -0.96 -8.27
C MET A 74 -30.46 -0.50 -7.17
N ARG A 75 -30.95 0.19 -6.13
CA ARG A 75 -30.08 0.72 -5.05
C ARG A 75 -29.23 -0.34 -4.35
N LEU A 76 -29.73 -1.58 -4.26
CA LEU A 76 -29.03 -2.70 -3.63
C LEU A 76 -27.78 -3.18 -4.39
N TYR A 77 -27.67 -2.87 -5.68
CA TYR A 77 -26.55 -3.33 -6.53
C TYR A 77 -25.52 -2.23 -6.79
N ILE A 78 -25.76 -1.00 -6.31
CA ILE A 78 -24.84 0.13 -6.48
C ILE A 78 -23.54 -0.18 -5.73
N VAL A 79 -22.42 0.05 -6.42
CA VAL A 79 -21.11 0.05 -5.76
C VAL A 79 -21.02 1.32 -4.94
N THR A 80 -21.07 1.18 -3.62
CA THR A 80 -20.95 2.29 -2.67
C THR A 80 -19.58 2.28 -2.01
N ASP A 81 -19.28 3.33 -1.26
CA ASP A 81 -18.07 3.42 -0.45
C ASP A 81 -18.08 2.44 0.74
N PHE A 82 -19.25 1.85 1.05
CA PHE A 82 -19.38 0.85 2.10
C PHE A 82 -18.93 -0.52 1.59
N MET A 83 -17.76 -0.94 2.06
CA MET A 83 -17.17 -2.24 1.71
C MET A 83 -17.92 -3.44 2.32
N GLY A 84 -18.83 -3.20 3.26
CA GLY A 84 -19.53 -4.26 4.02
C GLY A 84 -18.63 -4.96 5.05
N ILE A 85 -17.46 -4.39 5.34
CA ILE A 85 -16.49 -4.89 6.32
C ILE A 85 -16.51 -3.95 7.53
N ARG A 86 -16.39 -4.50 8.75
CA ARG A 86 -16.26 -3.70 9.97
C ARG A 86 -14.98 -2.86 9.93
N ASN A 87 -15.04 -1.60 10.36
CA ASN A 87 -13.86 -0.71 10.41
C ASN A 87 -12.69 -1.30 11.19
N GLU A 88 -12.96 -2.01 12.29
CA GLU A 88 -11.95 -2.73 13.06
C GLU A 88 -11.23 -3.80 12.22
N SER A 89 -11.98 -4.62 11.49
CA SER A 89 -11.42 -5.65 10.61
C SER A 89 -10.65 -5.03 9.45
N PHE A 90 -11.16 -3.94 8.88
CA PHE A 90 -10.45 -3.18 7.85
C PHE A 90 -9.13 -2.61 8.37
N MET A 91 -9.11 -2.03 9.57
CA MET A 91 -7.89 -1.52 10.21
C MET A 91 -6.88 -2.63 10.48
N LYS A 92 -7.31 -3.81 10.95
CA LYS A 92 -6.43 -4.97 11.15
C LYS A 92 -5.80 -5.43 9.83
N VAL A 93 -6.59 -5.50 8.75
CA VAL A 93 -6.07 -5.84 7.41
C VAL A 93 -5.11 -4.77 6.90
N ALA A 94 -5.43 -3.49 7.06
CA ALA A 94 -4.56 -2.39 6.67
C ALA A 94 -3.24 -2.42 7.44
N ALA A 95 -3.26 -2.66 8.75
CA ALA A 95 -2.06 -2.76 9.59
C ALA A 95 -1.15 -3.92 9.17
N VAL A 96 -1.73 -5.10 8.85
CA VAL A 96 -0.96 -6.23 8.28
C VAL A 96 -0.38 -5.87 6.91
N GLY A 97 -1.13 -5.12 6.09
CA GLY A 97 -0.67 -4.63 4.79
C GLY A 97 0.52 -3.66 4.91
N THR A 98 0.43 -2.67 5.79
CA THR A 98 1.54 -1.74 6.09
C THR A 98 2.76 -2.50 6.61
N TRP A 99 2.58 -3.41 7.58
CA TRP A 99 3.66 -4.28 8.06
C TRP A 99 4.38 -5.01 6.92
N MET A 100 3.62 -5.63 6.02
CA MET A 100 4.18 -6.36 4.88
C MET A 100 4.98 -5.42 3.97
N GLY A 101 4.44 -4.22 3.72
CA GLY A 101 5.11 -3.16 2.97
C GLY A 101 6.44 -2.75 3.58
N ASP A 102 6.42 -2.34 4.85
CA ASP A 102 7.60 -1.88 5.60
C ASP A 102 8.65 -2.97 5.71
N PHE A 103 8.23 -4.21 5.98
CA PHE A 103 9.14 -5.35 6.04
C PHE A 103 9.87 -5.55 4.71
N VAL A 104 9.14 -5.56 3.60
CA VAL A 104 9.74 -5.73 2.27
C VAL A 104 10.66 -4.55 1.96
N THR A 105 10.25 -3.31 2.26
CA THR A 105 11.09 -2.11 2.08
C THR A 105 12.37 -2.18 2.89
N ALA A 106 12.30 -2.49 4.19
CA ALA A 106 13.45 -2.59 5.07
C ALA A 106 14.42 -3.68 4.60
N TRP A 107 13.89 -4.85 4.20
CA TRP A 107 14.73 -5.94 3.72
C TRP A 107 15.36 -5.63 2.37
N MET A 108 14.64 -4.96 1.50
CA MET A 108 15.11 -4.55 0.18
C MET A 108 16.24 -3.51 0.28
N VAL A 109 16.11 -2.51 1.14
CA VAL A 109 17.17 -1.54 1.43
C VAL A 109 18.39 -2.25 2.02
N THR A 110 18.17 -3.16 2.98
CA THR A 110 19.25 -3.97 3.57
C THR A 110 19.96 -4.83 2.53
N ASP A 111 19.19 -5.47 1.64
CA ASP A 111 19.70 -6.33 0.58
C ASP A 111 20.49 -5.52 -0.45
N MET A 112 19.98 -4.34 -0.85
CA MET A 112 20.71 -3.39 -1.69
C MET A 112 22.04 -3.00 -1.06
N MET A 113 22.05 -2.56 0.21
CA MET A 113 23.28 -2.16 0.92
C MET A 113 24.30 -3.30 1.06
N LEU A 114 23.85 -4.53 1.30
CA LEU A 114 24.75 -5.69 1.41
C LEU A 114 25.27 -6.17 0.04
N GLN A 115 24.48 -6.00 -1.02
CA GLN A 115 24.91 -6.28 -2.40
C GLN A 115 25.80 -5.18 -2.98
N ASP A 116 25.65 -3.95 -2.50
CA ASP A 116 26.18 -2.72 -3.09
C ASP A 116 27.69 -2.75 -3.37
N LYS A 117 28.15 -2.02 -4.39
CA LYS A 117 29.55 -1.96 -4.85
C LYS A 117 30.27 -0.67 -4.42
N PRO A 118 29.65 0.52 -4.46
CA PRO A 118 30.23 1.80 -4.04
C PRO A 118 31.01 1.84 -2.71
N TYR A 119 30.58 1.09 -1.70
CA TYR A 119 31.22 1.09 -0.37
C TYR A 119 31.90 -0.26 -0.07
N PRO A 120 33.08 -0.53 -0.65
CA PRO A 120 33.76 -1.82 -0.50
C PRO A 120 34.20 -2.10 0.94
N ASP A 121 34.50 -1.05 1.72
CA ASP A 121 35.02 -1.20 3.08
C ASP A 121 33.94 -1.34 4.16
N TRP A 122 32.69 -1.02 3.83
CA TRP A 122 31.59 -1.10 4.77
C TRP A 122 31.10 -2.56 4.94
N GLY A 123 30.94 -3.01 6.19
CA GLY A 123 30.25 -4.26 6.52
C GLY A 123 30.86 -5.53 5.93
N LYS A 124 32.19 -5.60 5.71
CA LYS A 124 32.87 -6.71 5.01
C LYS A 124 32.41 -8.12 5.44
N SER A 125 32.35 -8.39 6.73
CA SER A 125 31.92 -9.69 7.27
C SER A 125 30.44 -9.98 7.00
N ALA A 126 29.56 -8.99 7.20
CA ALA A 126 28.14 -9.13 6.92
C ALA A 126 27.87 -9.36 5.43
N ARG A 127 28.59 -8.66 4.55
CA ARG A 127 28.49 -8.84 3.09
C ARG A 127 29.01 -10.20 2.64
N ALA A 128 30.14 -10.65 3.19
CA ALA A 128 30.68 -11.98 2.91
C ALA A 128 29.74 -13.10 3.35
N PHE A 129 29.06 -12.92 4.48
CA PHE A 129 28.02 -13.84 4.94
C PHE A 129 26.77 -13.79 4.04
N TRP A 130 26.28 -12.59 3.71
CA TRP A 130 25.07 -12.39 2.91
C TRP A 130 25.18 -12.96 1.49
N LYS A 131 26.34 -12.77 0.85
CA LYS A 131 26.63 -13.25 -0.51
C LYS A 131 26.99 -14.74 -0.57
N ARG A 132 27.06 -15.44 0.56
CA ARG A 132 27.47 -16.84 0.61
C ARG A 132 26.30 -17.77 0.27
N GLY A 133 26.37 -18.42 -0.89
CA GLY A 133 25.39 -19.41 -1.33
C GLY A 133 23.97 -18.84 -1.35
N ASN A 134 23.02 -19.60 -0.81
CA ASN A 134 21.60 -19.23 -0.80
C ASN A 134 21.15 -18.57 0.52
N ILE A 135 22.08 -18.14 1.37
CA ILE A 135 21.80 -17.58 2.70
C ILE A 135 20.84 -16.39 2.62
N ARG A 136 21.04 -15.46 1.66
CA ARG A 136 20.12 -14.33 1.41
C ARG A 136 18.67 -14.78 1.26
N ILE A 137 18.43 -15.77 0.39
CA ILE A 137 17.08 -16.23 0.04
C ILE A 137 16.45 -16.94 1.24
N ILE A 138 17.20 -17.84 1.89
CA ILE A 138 16.72 -18.58 3.05
C ILE A 138 16.39 -17.63 4.21
N LEU A 139 17.27 -16.67 4.51
CA LEU A 139 17.04 -15.68 5.56
C LEU A 139 15.81 -14.82 5.26
N PHE A 140 15.66 -14.35 4.02
CA PHE A 140 14.49 -13.55 3.65
C PHE A 140 13.19 -14.29 3.95
N TRP A 141 13.03 -15.51 3.41
CA TRP A 141 11.77 -16.25 3.57
C TRP A 141 11.55 -16.70 5.01
N THR A 142 12.60 -17.15 5.71
CA THR A 142 12.48 -17.57 7.12
C THR A 142 12.08 -16.40 8.02
N VAL A 143 12.72 -15.24 7.89
CA VAL A 143 12.38 -14.05 8.67
C VAL A 143 11.00 -13.53 8.28
N LEU A 144 10.66 -13.47 6.99
CA LEU A 144 9.35 -13.04 6.52
C LEU A 144 8.23 -13.87 7.14
N PHE A 145 8.31 -15.20 7.05
CA PHE A 145 7.25 -16.07 7.58
C PHE A 145 7.18 -16.01 9.11
N THR A 146 8.31 -16.04 9.80
CA THR A 146 8.33 -16.04 11.27
C THR A 146 7.83 -14.72 11.83
N LEU A 147 8.39 -13.60 11.38
CA LEU A 147 8.06 -12.26 11.87
C LEU A 147 6.63 -11.87 11.51
N THR A 148 6.19 -12.16 10.27
CA THR A 148 4.80 -11.91 9.85
C THR A 148 3.82 -12.76 10.64
N SER A 149 4.13 -14.03 10.94
CA SER A 149 3.25 -14.86 11.78
C SER A 149 3.07 -14.27 13.17
N VAL A 150 4.17 -13.79 13.78
CA VAL A 150 4.13 -13.12 15.10
C VAL A 150 3.30 -11.84 15.03
N VAL A 151 3.54 -10.98 14.04
CA VAL A 151 2.83 -9.70 13.90
C VAL A 151 1.35 -9.90 13.62
N VAL A 152 0.99 -10.81 12.72
CA VAL A 152 -0.42 -11.15 12.42
C VAL A 152 -1.10 -11.70 13.67
N LEU A 153 -0.44 -12.56 14.45
CA LEU A 153 -0.99 -13.07 15.70
C LEU A 153 -1.23 -11.92 16.70
N ILE A 154 -0.27 -11.02 16.88
CA ILE A 154 -0.42 -9.87 17.78
C ILE A 154 -1.57 -8.96 17.34
N ILE A 155 -1.69 -8.66 16.05
CA ILE A 155 -2.74 -7.77 15.49
C ILE A 155 -4.13 -8.41 15.58
N THR A 156 -4.23 -9.72 15.35
CA THR A 156 -5.53 -10.40 15.27
C THR A 156 -6.09 -10.81 16.63
N THR A 157 -5.23 -11.16 17.58
CA THR A 157 -5.66 -11.73 18.88
C THR A 157 -5.95 -10.64 19.92
N ASP A 158 -5.69 -9.36 19.62
CA ASP A 158 -5.77 -8.20 20.54
C ASP A 158 -5.10 -8.46 21.90
N TRP A 159 -4.14 -9.40 21.96
CA TRP A 159 -3.57 -9.91 23.20
C TRP A 159 -2.76 -8.84 23.93
N ILE A 160 -2.21 -7.88 23.19
CA ILE A 160 -1.47 -6.74 23.72
C ILE A 160 -2.38 -5.53 23.73
N SER A 161 -2.75 -5.09 24.94
CA SER A 161 -3.34 -3.77 25.14
C SER A 161 -2.24 -2.71 25.01
N TRP A 162 -2.15 -2.10 23.82
CA TRP A 162 -1.17 -1.07 23.50
C TRP A 162 -1.22 0.12 24.47
N ASP A 163 -2.41 0.48 24.97
CA ASP A 163 -2.57 1.54 25.98
C ASP A 163 -1.94 1.17 27.33
N LYS A 164 -1.97 -0.11 27.72
CA LYS A 164 -1.29 -0.60 28.93
C LYS A 164 0.22 -0.74 28.72
N LEU A 165 0.68 -0.97 27.49
CA LEU A 165 2.10 -1.07 27.15
C LEU A 165 2.75 0.32 27.09
N ASN A 166 2.05 1.31 26.54
CA ASN A 166 2.55 2.66 26.28
C ASN A 166 2.56 3.60 27.49
N ARG A 167 2.42 3.09 28.73
CA ARG A 167 2.30 3.84 30.02
C ARG A 167 3.33 4.98 30.19
N GLY A 168 3.10 6.11 29.52
CA GLY A 168 3.88 7.34 29.64
C GLY A 168 4.96 7.62 28.58
N PHE A 169 5.23 6.73 27.62
CA PHE A 169 6.26 7.02 26.59
C PHE A 169 5.70 7.85 25.43
N LEU A 170 4.47 7.55 25.00
CA LEU A 170 3.67 8.36 24.08
C LEU A 170 2.23 8.33 24.60
N PRO A 171 1.65 9.47 25.00
CA PRO A 171 0.22 9.54 25.33
C PRO A 171 -0.59 9.01 24.15
N SER A 172 -1.64 8.21 24.37
CA SER A 172 -2.59 7.77 23.32
C SER A 172 -3.49 8.92 22.82
N ASP A 173 -2.97 10.14 22.80
CA ASP A 173 -3.63 11.35 22.35
C ASP A 173 -3.44 11.48 20.83
N GLU A 174 -4.38 12.18 20.18
CA GLU A 174 -4.40 12.37 18.72
C GLU A 174 -3.09 12.95 18.19
N VAL A 175 -2.51 13.90 18.93
CA VAL A 175 -1.25 14.58 18.58
C VAL A 175 -0.08 13.60 18.53
N SER A 176 0.05 12.71 19.52
CA SER A 176 1.13 11.71 19.57
C SER A 176 1.04 10.73 18.41
N ARG A 177 -0.18 10.28 18.08
CA ARG A 177 -0.42 9.36 16.95
C ARG A 177 -0.12 10.02 15.61
N ALA A 178 -0.54 11.28 15.44
CA ALA A 178 -0.24 12.06 14.24
C ALA A 178 1.26 12.34 14.11
N PHE A 179 1.96 12.64 15.22
CA PHE A 179 3.41 12.83 15.22
C PHE A 179 4.15 11.55 14.83
N LEU A 180 3.77 10.40 15.41
CA LEU A 180 4.36 9.11 15.05
C LEU A 180 4.15 8.77 13.57
N ALA A 181 2.93 8.95 13.05
CA ALA A 181 2.63 8.73 11.63
C ALA A 181 3.42 9.68 10.73
N SER A 182 3.60 10.94 11.15
CA SER A 182 4.41 11.93 10.41
C SER A 182 5.89 11.52 10.39
N PHE A 183 6.40 11.01 11.51
CA PHE A 183 7.77 10.55 11.63
C PHE A 183 8.04 9.40 10.67
N ILE A 184 7.19 8.37 10.67
CA ILE A 184 7.30 7.22 9.74
C ILE A 184 7.31 7.70 8.29
N LEU A 185 6.35 8.55 7.90
CA LEU A 185 6.27 9.11 6.55
C LEU A 185 7.55 9.85 6.13
N VAL A 186 8.19 10.57 7.06
CA VAL A 186 9.46 11.27 6.79
C VAL A 186 10.60 10.27 6.60
N PHE A 187 10.69 9.19 7.37
CA PHE A 187 11.73 8.17 7.17
C PHE A 187 11.57 7.45 5.83
N ASP A 188 10.34 7.14 5.43
CA ASP A 188 10.06 6.55 4.12
C ASP A 188 10.48 7.48 2.97
N LEU A 189 10.22 8.77 3.11
CA LEU A 189 10.69 9.76 2.15
C LEU A 189 12.22 9.87 2.14
N LEU A 190 12.87 9.81 3.31
CA LEU A 190 14.33 9.81 3.42
C LEU A 190 14.96 8.59 2.74
N ILE A 191 14.35 7.41 2.85
CA ILE A 191 14.81 6.19 2.17
C ILE A 191 14.86 6.43 0.65
N VAL A 192 13.83 7.06 0.08
CA VAL A 192 13.78 7.40 -1.36
C VAL A 192 14.81 8.47 -1.72
N MET A 193 14.95 9.51 -0.89
CA MET A 193 15.85 10.63 -1.16
C MET A 193 17.34 10.29 -1.02
N GLN A 194 17.68 9.25 -0.24
CA GLN A 194 19.06 8.82 -0.01
C GLN A 194 19.62 7.96 -1.15
N ASP A 195 18.77 7.50 -2.08
CA ASP A 195 19.26 6.81 -3.27
C ASP A 195 19.81 7.80 -4.30
N TRP A 196 21.12 7.70 -4.55
CA TRP A 196 21.85 8.52 -5.52
C TRP A 196 21.33 8.41 -6.95
N GLU A 197 20.61 7.33 -7.29
CA GLU A 197 20.04 7.15 -8.62
C GLU A 197 18.63 7.71 -8.77
N PHE A 198 17.95 8.03 -7.68
CA PHE A 198 16.65 8.68 -7.75
C PHE A 198 16.80 10.12 -8.28
N PRO A 199 15.91 10.60 -9.19
CA PRO A 199 14.79 9.94 -9.84
C PRO A 199 15.13 9.29 -11.20
N HIS A 200 16.41 9.20 -11.57
CA HIS A 200 16.83 8.89 -12.94
C HIS A 200 16.86 7.39 -13.27
N PHE A 201 17.18 6.52 -12.30
CA PHE A 201 17.22 5.05 -12.45
C PHE A 201 18.03 4.54 -13.65
N MET A 202 19.08 5.27 -14.04
CA MET A 202 19.88 4.98 -15.25
C MET A 202 21.01 3.98 -14.98
N GLY A 203 21.24 3.54 -13.75
CA GLY A 203 22.33 2.62 -13.44
C GLY A 203 21.97 1.16 -13.70
N ASP A 204 22.81 0.46 -14.46
CA ASP A 204 22.83 -1.00 -14.66
C ASP A 204 23.32 -1.72 -13.39
N VAL A 205 22.71 -1.42 -12.24
CA VAL A 205 22.97 -2.24 -11.05
C VAL A 205 22.06 -3.44 -11.16
N ASP A 206 22.63 -4.55 -11.64
CA ASP A 206 22.10 -5.92 -11.54
C ASP A 206 21.96 -6.31 -10.06
N VAL A 207 21.09 -5.62 -9.32
CA VAL A 207 20.69 -6.01 -7.97
C VAL A 207 19.65 -7.10 -8.14
N ASN A 208 19.90 -8.24 -7.53
CA ASN A 208 18.90 -9.29 -7.50
C ASN A 208 17.71 -8.84 -6.66
N LEU A 209 16.51 -9.26 -7.08
CA LEU A 209 15.29 -9.00 -6.33
C LEU A 209 15.36 -9.63 -4.93
N PRO A 210 14.78 -8.98 -3.89
CA PRO A 210 14.77 -9.51 -2.54
C PRO A 210 14.07 -10.88 -2.51
N GLY A 211 14.73 -11.88 -1.92
CA GLY A 211 14.18 -13.24 -1.83
C GLY A 211 14.20 -14.06 -3.13
N LEU A 212 14.76 -13.52 -4.22
CA LEU A 212 14.78 -14.17 -5.53
C LEU A 212 16.20 -14.28 -6.09
N PRO A 213 16.45 -15.23 -7.01
CA PRO A 213 17.77 -15.39 -7.65
C PRO A 213 17.98 -14.49 -8.87
N ALA A 214 16.96 -13.74 -9.32
CA ALA A 214 16.98 -12.97 -10.57
C ALA A 214 16.93 -11.45 -10.33
N ALA A 215 17.62 -10.69 -11.19
CA ALA A 215 17.65 -9.22 -11.18
C ALA A 215 16.51 -8.56 -11.99
N HIS A 216 15.88 -9.33 -12.89
CA HIS A 216 14.79 -8.84 -13.74
C HIS A 216 13.83 -9.99 -14.09
N PHE A 217 12.55 -9.64 -14.27
CA PHE A 217 11.57 -10.53 -14.90
C PHE A 217 11.21 -9.99 -16.28
N GLN A 218 11.36 -10.85 -17.29
CA GLN A 218 10.89 -10.56 -18.65
C GLN A 218 9.68 -11.42 -18.95
N PHE A 219 8.50 -10.79 -19.00
CA PHE A 219 7.30 -11.45 -19.48
C PHE A 219 7.12 -11.12 -20.96
N ARG A 220 7.16 -12.16 -21.81
CA ARG A 220 6.81 -12.08 -23.23
C ARG A 220 5.35 -12.50 -23.36
N LEU A 221 4.48 -11.58 -23.78
CA LEU A 221 3.08 -11.92 -24.07
C LEU A 221 2.97 -12.51 -25.49
N PRO A 222 2.07 -13.48 -25.70
CA PRO A 222 1.86 -14.07 -27.02
C PRO A 222 1.41 -13.00 -28.04
N TYR A 223 2.01 -13.05 -29.22
CA TYR A 223 1.88 -12.05 -30.28
C TYR A 223 0.48 -12.09 -30.92
N PHE A 224 -0.36 -11.09 -30.60
CA PHE A 224 -1.64 -10.88 -31.28
C PHE A 224 -1.48 -9.92 -32.47
N LYS A 225 -1.16 -10.48 -33.65
CA LYS A 225 -0.95 -9.78 -34.94
C LYS A 225 -2.02 -8.75 -35.31
N THR A 226 -3.26 -8.94 -34.85
CA THR A 226 -4.41 -8.14 -35.29
C THR A 226 -4.59 -6.84 -34.49
N ILE A 227 -4.05 -6.75 -33.26
CA ILE A 227 -4.29 -5.62 -32.34
C ILE A 227 -2.98 -4.91 -31.95
N LEU A 228 -1.85 -5.62 -31.90
CA LEU A 228 -0.56 -5.08 -31.46
C LEU A 228 0.50 -5.25 -32.54
N LYS A 229 0.92 -4.13 -33.15
CA LYS A 229 1.93 -4.11 -34.24
C LYS A 229 3.37 -4.40 -33.77
N GLU A 230 3.63 -4.30 -32.47
CA GLU A 230 4.97 -4.49 -31.87
C GLU A 230 4.98 -5.64 -30.86
N GLU A 231 6.13 -6.32 -30.72
CA GLU A 231 6.32 -7.35 -29.70
C GLU A 231 6.10 -6.77 -28.30
N TYR A 232 5.09 -7.28 -27.59
CA TYR A 232 4.79 -6.83 -26.24
C TYR A 232 5.75 -7.48 -25.24
N ARG A 233 6.84 -6.77 -24.94
CA ARG A 233 7.74 -7.11 -23.83
C ARG A 233 7.32 -6.29 -22.61
N ILE A 234 7.16 -6.95 -21.47
CA ILE A 234 7.04 -6.28 -20.17
C ILE A 234 8.35 -6.56 -19.44
N HIS A 235 9.14 -5.50 -19.26
CA HIS A 235 10.42 -5.56 -18.57
C HIS A 235 10.24 -5.06 -17.14
N ILE A 236 10.22 -5.98 -16.17
CA ILE A 236 10.22 -5.62 -14.75
C ILE A 236 11.67 -5.61 -14.29
N THR A 237 12.28 -4.42 -14.22
CA THR A 237 13.61 -4.27 -13.62
C THR A 237 13.52 -4.34 -12.10
N GLY A 238 14.56 -4.89 -11.46
CA GLY A 238 14.63 -4.98 -10.00
C GLY A 238 14.43 -3.63 -9.31
N LYS A 239 15.03 -2.56 -9.85
CA LYS A 239 14.85 -1.20 -9.32
C LYS A 239 13.41 -0.70 -9.41
N TRP A 240 12.74 -0.81 -10.55
CA TRP A 240 11.35 -0.35 -10.67
C TRP A 240 10.38 -1.18 -9.84
N PHE A 241 10.67 -2.47 -9.65
CA PHE A 241 9.92 -3.31 -8.72
C PHE A 241 10.09 -2.81 -7.28
N ASN A 242 11.34 -2.60 -6.86
CA ASN A 242 11.70 -2.10 -5.54
C ASN A 242 11.05 -0.74 -5.23
N TYR A 243 11.21 0.22 -6.13
CA TYR A 243 10.59 1.54 -6.03
C TYR A 243 9.07 1.50 -6.13
N GLY A 244 8.51 0.59 -6.92
CA GLY A 244 7.07 0.39 -6.99
C GLY A 244 6.49 -0.01 -5.63
N ILE A 245 7.18 -0.89 -4.89
CA ILE A 245 6.77 -1.27 -3.54
C ILE A 245 6.89 -0.08 -2.59
N ILE A 246 8.04 0.61 -2.54
CA ILE A 246 8.21 1.79 -1.67
C ILE A 246 7.12 2.82 -1.95
N PHE A 247 6.83 3.11 -3.22
CA PHE A 247 5.82 4.10 -3.58
C PHE A 247 4.41 3.67 -3.13
N LEU A 248 4.10 2.37 -3.18
CA LEU A 248 2.83 1.85 -2.64
C LEU A 248 2.76 2.00 -1.11
N VAL A 249 3.84 1.69 -0.40
CA VAL A 249 3.93 1.89 1.06
C VAL A 249 3.75 3.35 1.41
N LEU A 250 4.45 4.25 0.73
CA LEU A 250 4.34 5.69 0.93
C LEU A 250 2.91 6.20 0.72
N ILE A 251 2.17 5.66 -0.26
CA ILE A 251 0.74 6.01 -0.46
C ILE A 251 -0.12 5.52 0.72
N LEU A 252 0.12 4.30 1.23
CA LEU A 252 -0.60 3.75 2.38
C LEU A 252 -0.31 4.58 3.65
N ASP A 253 0.94 4.95 3.86
CA ASP A 253 1.36 5.77 4.99
C ASP A 253 0.84 7.20 4.90
N LEU A 254 0.83 7.79 3.70
CA LEU A 254 0.20 9.09 3.48
C LEU A 254 -1.30 9.03 3.77
N ASN A 255 -1.97 7.94 3.42
CA ASN A 255 -3.37 7.72 3.75
C ASN A 255 -3.59 7.55 5.27
N MET A 256 -2.72 6.80 5.95
CA MET A 256 -2.75 6.65 7.40
C MET A 256 -2.53 7.99 8.10
N TRP A 257 -1.51 8.74 7.67
CA TRP A 257 -1.20 10.08 8.18
C TRP A 257 -2.36 11.06 7.98
N LYS A 258 -2.96 11.10 6.78
CA LYS A 258 -4.17 11.88 6.51
C LYS A 258 -5.30 11.50 7.47
N ASN A 259 -5.54 10.21 7.66
CA ASN A 259 -6.60 9.73 8.55
C ASN A 259 -6.32 10.06 10.02
N GLN A 260 -5.06 10.17 10.45
CA GLN A 260 -4.71 10.64 11.79
C GLN A 260 -4.93 12.16 11.96
N ILE A 261 -4.64 12.97 10.94
CA ILE A 261 -4.84 14.43 11.00
C ILE A 261 -6.32 14.82 10.99
N PHE A 262 -7.13 14.17 10.15
CA PHE A 262 -8.56 14.44 10.04
C PHE A 262 -9.40 13.50 10.90
N TYR A 263 -8.78 12.90 11.92
CA TYR A 263 -9.43 11.94 12.78
C TYR A 263 -10.60 12.56 13.54
N LYS A 264 -11.71 11.85 13.57
CA LYS A 264 -12.95 12.25 14.25
C LYS A 264 -13.45 11.10 15.11
N PRO A 265 -13.29 11.15 16.44
CA PRO A 265 -13.66 10.05 17.34
C PRO A 265 -15.11 9.55 17.14
N HIS A 266 -16.05 10.48 16.95
CA HIS A 266 -17.48 10.14 16.83
C HIS A 266 -17.83 9.30 15.60
N GLU A 267 -17.04 9.34 14.53
CA GLU A 267 -17.27 8.51 13.33
C GLU A 267 -16.88 7.04 13.57
N TYR A 268 -16.16 6.76 14.66
CA TYR A 268 -15.70 5.43 15.06
C TYR A 268 -16.39 4.90 16.34
N GLY A 269 -17.45 5.55 16.82
CA GLY A 269 -18.08 5.19 18.09
C GLY A 269 -17.20 5.52 19.31
N GLN A 270 -16.32 6.52 19.18
CA GLN A 270 -15.38 6.96 20.21
C GLN A 270 -15.70 8.39 20.67
N TYR A 271 -15.36 8.71 21.91
CA TYR A 271 -15.60 10.04 22.50
C TYR A 271 -14.40 10.52 23.29
N ILE A 272 -14.28 11.84 23.43
CA ILE A 272 -13.17 12.49 24.15
C ILE A 272 -13.59 12.69 25.61
N GLY A 273 -12.79 12.14 26.53
CA GLY A 273 -12.98 12.31 27.97
C GLY A 273 -11.97 13.27 28.61
N PRO A 274 -11.88 13.31 29.95
CA PRO A 274 -11.01 14.22 30.67
C PRO A 274 -9.54 13.99 30.28
N GLY A 275 -8.82 15.09 30.03
CA GLY A 275 -7.42 15.07 29.59
C GLY A 275 -7.22 14.71 28.12
N GLN A 276 -8.20 14.96 27.24
CA GLN A 276 -8.13 14.69 25.78
C GLN A 276 -7.94 13.20 25.41
N LYS A 277 -8.21 12.29 26.35
CA LYS A 277 -8.12 10.85 26.11
C LYS A 277 -9.34 10.35 25.32
N ILE A 278 -9.08 9.44 24.40
CA ILE A 278 -10.11 8.80 23.58
C ILE A 278 -10.64 7.57 24.31
N TYR A 279 -11.97 7.49 24.44
CA TYR A 279 -12.68 6.34 24.99
C TYR A 279 -13.51 5.67 23.89
N THR A 280 -13.57 4.33 23.88
CA THR A 280 -14.31 3.54 22.90
C THR A 280 -15.56 2.94 23.52
N VAL A 281 -16.70 3.04 22.84
CA VAL A 281 -17.93 2.38 23.27
C VAL A 281 -17.90 0.92 22.82
N GLU A 282 -17.79 -0.01 23.77
CA GLU A 282 -17.73 -1.46 23.49
C GLU A 282 -19.12 -2.12 23.40
N ASP A 283 -20.16 -1.46 23.93
CA ASP A 283 -21.51 -2.03 24.00
C ASP A 283 -22.27 -1.96 22.66
N LEU A 284 -22.63 -3.13 22.14
CA LEU A 284 -23.35 -3.35 20.89
C LEU A 284 -24.78 -2.79 20.89
N GLU A 285 -25.44 -2.69 22.04
CA GLU A 285 -26.78 -2.09 22.14
C GLU A 285 -26.69 -0.57 22.07
N SER A 286 -25.76 0.03 22.83
CA SER A 286 -25.44 1.45 22.74
C SER A 286 -25.07 1.89 21.32
N LEU A 287 -24.30 1.07 20.58
CA LEU A 287 -23.82 1.37 19.23
C LEU A 287 -24.94 1.50 18.18
N LYS A 288 -26.11 0.86 18.37
CA LYS A 288 -27.22 0.87 17.40
C LYS A 288 -27.96 2.22 17.34
N ASP A 289 -28.07 2.91 18.47
CA ASP A 289 -28.80 4.18 18.61
C ASP A 289 -27.86 5.37 18.93
N LEU A 290 -26.63 5.30 18.43
CA LEU A 290 -25.62 6.35 18.63
C LEU A 290 -26.01 7.64 17.90
N ASN A 291 -26.05 8.72 18.67
CA ASN A 291 -26.14 10.07 18.16
C ASN A 291 -24.96 10.89 18.70
N ARG A 292 -24.56 11.97 18.01
CA ARG A 292 -23.43 12.82 18.41
C ARG A 292 -23.55 13.34 19.85
N THR A 293 -24.78 13.56 20.33
CA THR A 293 -25.08 14.01 21.69
C THR A 293 -24.88 12.93 22.75
N LYS A 294 -25.06 11.65 22.40
CA LYS A 294 -24.82 10.50 23.30
C LYS A 294 -23.34 10.09 23.34
N LEU A 295 -22.54 10.53 22.37
CA LEU A 295 -21.08 10.35 22.26
C LEU A 295 -20.31 11.53 22.87
N SER A 296 -20.80 12.07 23.99
CA SER A 296 -20.07 13.06 24.78
C SER A 296 -19.70 12.48 26.14
N TRP A 297 -18.58 12.95 26.69
CA TRP A 297 -18.20 12.60 28.05
C TRP A 297 -19.31 12.91 29.06
N GLU A 298 -19.91 14.09 28.95
CA GLU A 298 -20.96 14.57 29.87
C GLU A 298 -22.23 13.70 29.86
N TRP A 299 -22.61 13.18 28.69
CA TRP A 299 -23.77 12.30 28.60
C TRP A 299 -23.44 10.91 29.13
N ARG A 300 -22.29 10.34 28.73
CA ARG A 300 -21.88 9.00 29.15
C ARG A 300 -21.60 8.96 30.65
N SER A 301 -20.88 9.93 31.21
CA SER A 301 -20.57 9.97 32.65
C SER A 301 -21.79 10.00 33.56
N ASN A 302 -22.96 10.42 33.05
CA ASN A 302 -24.20 10.53 33.81
C ASN A 302 -25.23 9.42 33.50
N ASN A 303 -25.07 8.68 32.39
CA ASN A 303 -26.09 7.75 31.88
C ASN A 303 -25.56 6.33 31.58
N THR A 304 -24.28 6.05 31.88
CA THR A 304 -23.70 4.70 31.91
C THR A 304 -23.15 4.41 33.28
#